data_AF-A0A2I0NMV3-F1
#
_entry.id   AF-A0A2I0NMV3-F1
#
_cell.length_a   1.000
_cell.length_b   1.000
_cell.length_c   1.000
_cell.angle_alpha   90.00
_cell.angle_beta   90.00
_cell.angle_gamma   90.00
#
_symmetry.space_group_name_H-M   'P 1'
#
loop_
_entity.id
_entity.type
_entity.pdbx_description
1 polymer ?
#
loop_
_entity_poly.entity_id
_entity_poly.type
_entity_poly.pdbx_seq_one_letter_code
_entity_poly.pdbx_strand_id
1 'polypeptide(L)'
;MSLATSIRTIAVWEINRSMTTMGRNILPLAAGLLILLVLVTVFAAQSGVHMQDGMYRIGIDDPDVARIVAPDSRFAAYLDSGPALWENRFAYDIVIMNGEVYAADTDKGRAALKTLERDYETYVSYVAAGEPDLFAAYPLWIDLQYIKSEIDFLATQSGQQVGAPAGARVPPTPSGPVEAVTLPPSAMPVSEDDLREHLEIGGGHPLKRYTGIISGDSAMDRLRTPSELSAPLPFDAIVLVFVFIFPLYFTSQFFMMSVMNERVGRAGEALLSTPIRASAIVVGKALPYFTIMLLIVAAITLFAGAPLTILLPLIPVILFFLANALIIGMAARSFKELSFVSIFFSTLATSYLFFPTVFANTHIISIISPLTLVVLEIQGDGFTAMEFVYSTALFFATSIILFYVGTVNFREERLFSEKPLASRLMDFISGGISRSHPHLSLSLLAAFTIPFVFMVQMMTLILFFNIPMPLSLVLLTVSAAFIEEFAKSIGLYAVARERPGFLTVRNLLLGAAAIGLGFLIGEKLLLFVTLAQITESIFGSVLFLSLQVLWMPLLLHIAGVLITGGFLLLWGRRAYGPGLVVASVVHSLYNLHFLSGALL
;
A
#
# COMPACT_ATOMS: atom_id res chain seq x y z
N MET A 1 -38.40 -16.00 -8.90
CA MET A 1 -37.88 -14.85 -8.12
C MET A 1 -36.97 -14.03 -9.01
N SER A 2 -37.02 -12.70 -8.94
CA SER A 2 -36.04 -11.87 -9.65
C SER A 2 -34.67 -11.99 -8.98
N LEU A 3 -33.59 -11.81 -9.75
CA LEU A 3 -32.22 -11.89 -9.22
C LEU A 3 -32.00 -10.95 -8.02
N ALA A 4 -32.58 -9.75 -8.06
CA ALA A 4 -32.55 -8.79 -6.96
C ALA A 4 -33.25 -9.29 -5.69
N THR A 5 -34.43 -9.92 -5.81
CA THR A 5 -35.13 -10.51 -4.66
C THR A 5 -34.34 -11.65 -4.03
N SER A 6 -33.69 -12.48 -4.84
CA SER A 6 -32.81 -13.55 -4.35
C SER A 6 -31.60 -12.99 -3.60
N ILE A 7 -30.92 -11.98 -4.15
CA ILE A 7 -29.78 -11.32 -3.49
C ILE A 7 -30.20 -10.75 -2.13
N ARG A 8 -31.32 -10.02 -2.08
CA ARG A 8 -31.83 -9.44 -0.83
C ARG A 8 -32.15 -10.52 0.21
N THR A 9 -32.78 -11.61 -0.22
CA THR A 9 -33.14 -12.73 0.68
C THR A 9 -31.88 -13.35 1.29
N ILE A 10 -30.86 -13.62 0.47
CA ILE A 10 -29.58 -14.15 0.95
C ILE A 10 -28.87 -13.14 1.86
N ALA A 11 -28.87 -11.85 1.53
CA ALA A 11 -28.24 -10.82 2.36
C ALA A 11 -28.86 -10.71 3.75
N VAL A 12 -30.21 -10.72 3.83
CA VAL A 12 -30.92 -10.71 5.13
C VAL A 12 -30.65 -11.99 5.91
N TRP A 13 -30.66 -13.14 5.23
CA TRP A 13 -30.31 -14.41 5.86
C TRP A 13 -28.87 -14.41 6.40
N GLU A 14 -27.92 -13.85 5.65
CA GLU A 14 -26.52 -13.75 6.06
C GLU A 14 -26.34 -12.86 7.29
N ILE A 15 -27.05 -11.73 7.37
CA ILE A 15 -27.05 -10.85 8.55
C ILE A 15 -27.55 -11.62 9.78
N ASN A 16 -28.70 -12.30 9.64
CA ASN A 16 -29.28 -13.06 10.75
C ASN A 16 -28.36 -14.22 11.18
N ARG A 17 -27.78 -14.94 10.23
CA ARG A 17 -26.84 -16.03 10.51
C ARG A 17 -25.60 -15.50 11.21
N SER A 18 -24.97 -14.46 10.68
CA SER A 18 -23.76 -13.85 11.26
C SER A 18 -23.97 -13.41 12.71
N MET A 19 -25.11 -12.81 13.03
CA MET A 19 -25.48 -12.43 14.41
C MET A 19 -25.62 -13.63 15.36
N THR A 20 -25.97 -14.81 14.84
CA THR A 20 -26.14 -16.04 15.65
C THR A 20 -24.86 -16.88 15.74
N THR A 21 -24.00 -16.88 14.70
CA THR A 21 -22.76 -17.65 14.66
C THR A 21 -21.55 -16.90 15.22
N MET A 22 -21.54 -15.56 15.15
CA MET A 22 -20.64 -14.80 16.01
C MET A 22 -21.12 -15.02 17.43
N GLY A 23 -20.34 -15.75 18.24
CA GLY A 23 -20.64 -15.86 19.66
C GLY A 23 -20.90 -14.46 20.22
N ARG A 24 -21.87 -14.34 21.14
CA ARG A 24 -22.31 -13.07 21.75
C ARG A 24 -21.16 -12.21 22.29
N ASN A 25 -19.97 -12.82 22.45
CA ASN A 25 -18.73 -12.20 22.90
C ASN A 25 -17.84 -11.66 21.78
N ILE A 26 -17.92 -12.13 20.52
CA ILE A 26 -16.98 -11.77 19.44
C ILE A 26 -17.26 -10.38 18.88
N LEU A 27 -18.53 -10.01 18.67
CA LEU A 27 -18.90 -8.68 18.17
C LEU A 27 -18.50 -7.56 19.14
N PRO A 28 -18.78 -7.65 20.46
CA PRO A 28 -18.26 -6.69 21.43
C PRO A 28 -16.74 -6.81 21.64
N LEU A 29 -16.13 -7.98 21.43
CA LEU A 29 -14.66 -8.09 21.46
C LEU A 29 -14.03 -7.38 20.27
N ALA A 30 -14.62 -7.47 19.08
CA ALA A 30 -14.18 -6.80 17.86
C ALA A 30 -14.37 -5.28 17.95
N ALA A 31 -15.55 -4.84 18.36
CA ALA A 31 -15.81 -3.43 18.67
C ALA A 31 -14.90 -2.95 19.80
N GLY A 32 -14.70 -3.78 20.82
CA GLY A 32 -13.78 -3.54 21.94
C GLY A 32 -12.32 -3.47 21.49
N LEU A 33 -11.89 -4.27 20.51
CA LEU A 33 -10.53 -4.25 19.96
C LEU A 33 -10.31 -3.02 19.08
N LEU A 34 -11.35 -2.59 18.34
CA LEU A 34 -11.32 -1.37 17.55
C LEU A 34 -11.32 -0.13 18.46
N ILE A 35 -12.16 -0.12 19.49
CA ILE A 35 -12.17 0.91 20.53
C ILE A 35 -10.86 0.89 21.32
N LEU A 36 -10.30 -0.28 21.64
CA LEU A 36 -9.01 -0.43 22.30
C LEU A 36 -7.89 0.04 21.39
N LEU A 37 -7.93 -0.23 20.09
CA LEU A 37 -6.95 0.29 19.15
C LEU A 37 -7.00 1.81 19.13
N VAL A 38 -8.20 2.40 18.96
CA VAL A 38 -8.39 3.86 19.03
C VAL A 38 -7.94 4.43 20.37
N LEU A 39 -8.32 3.78 21.49
CA LEU A 39 -7.91 4.17 22.83
C LEU A 39 -6.41 4.02 23.04
N VAL A 40 -5.76 2.99 22.52
CA VAL A 40 -4.30 2.80 22.62
C VAL A 40 -3.60 3.83 21.75
N THR A 41 -4.14 4.18 20.58
CA THR A 41 -3.60 5.26 19.74
C THR A 41 -3.76 6.62 20.44
N VAL A 42 -4.91 6.91 21.04
CA VAL A 42 -5.18 8.14 21.81
C VAL A 42 -4.41 8.17 23.12
N PHE A 43 -4.30 7.05 23.83
CA PHE A 43 -3.55 6.93 25.08
C PHE A 43 -2.06 7.01 24.82
N ALA A 44 -1.54 6.38 23.76
CA ALA A 44 -0.17 6.61 23.30
C ALA A 44 0.02 8.07 22.85
N ALA A 45 -1.01 8.72 22.29
CA ALA A 45 -0.98 10.15 21.97
C ALA A 45 -0.79 11.03 23.21
N GLN A 46 -1.51 10.71 24.28
CA GLN A 46 -1.56 11.48 25.52
C GLN A 46 -0.42 11.14 26.50
N SER A 47 0.03 9.88 26.54
CA SER A 47 0.90 9.35 27.60
C SER A 47 2.31 9.00 27.12
N GLY A 48 2.53 8.91 25.80
CA GLY A 48 3.78 8.35 25.25
C GLY A 48 3.89 6.83 25.45
N VAL A 49 4.84 6.19 24.75
CA VAL A 49 5.12 4.75 24.89
C VAL A 49 6.29 4.56 25.87
N HIS A 50 5.98 4.16 27.11
CA HIS A 50 6.93 3.98 28.23
C HIS A 50 7.95 2.82 28.09
N MET A 51 8.18 2.30 26.88
CA MET A 51 9.20 1.25 26.67
C MET A 51 10.63 1.75 26.90
N GLN A 52 10.83 3.06 26.95
CA GLN A 52 12.14 3.71 27.02
C GLN A 52 12.42 4.34 28.39
N ASP A 53 11.54 4.12 29.37
CA ASP A 53 11.66 4.76 30.69
C ASP A 53 12.91 4.28 31.43
N GLY A 54 13.63 5.23 32.04
CA GLY A 54 14.86 4.98 32.80
C GLY A 54 15.98 4.34 31.97
N MET A 55 15.95 4.47 30.65
CA MET A 55 16.98 3.94 29.76
C MET A 55 18.35 4.57 30.06
N TYR A 56 18.40 5.88 30.32
CA TYR A 56 19.63 6.61 30.60
C TYR A 56 19.74 6.96 32.08
N ARG A 57 20.91 6.72 32.67
CA ARG A 57 21.21 7.13 34.05
C ARG A 57 21.95 8.46 34.00
N ILE A 58 21.40 9.48 34.65
CA ILE A 58 22.01 10.81 34.70
C ILE A 58 22.28 11.21 36.15
N GLY A 59 23.52 11.56 36.45
CA GLY A 59 23.92 12.14 37.74
C GLY A 59 23.98 13.66 37.64
N ILE A 60 23.37 14.38 38.59
CA ILE A 60 23.26 15.84 38.57
C ILE A 60 23.60 16.38 39.96
N ASP A 61 24.41 17.44 40.04
CA ASP A 61 24.78 18.08 41.32
C ASP A 61 23.89 19.26 41.71
N ASP A 62 23.18 19.85 40.74
CA ASP A 62 22.30 20.99 40.92
C ASP A 62 20.81 20.61 40.80
N PRO A 63 19.99 20.84 41.84
CA PRO A 63 18.55 20.57 41.80
C PRO A 63 17.79 21.39 40.75
N ASP A 64 18.28 22.56 40.35
CA ASP A 64 17.63 23.39 39.32
C ASP A 64 17.84 22.80 37.93
N VAL A 65 19.04 22.30 37.65
CA VAL A 65 19.35 21.56 36.41
C VAL A 65 18.55 20.25 36.35
N ALA A 66 18.35 19.58 37.49
CA ALA A 66 17.56 18.36 37.54
C ALA A 66 16.10 18.56 37.08
N ARG A 67 15.53 19.76 37.26
CA ARG A 67 14.16 20.07 36.81
C ARG A 67 14.02 20.13 35.29
N ILE A 68 15.10 20.41 34.57
CA ILE A 68 15.12 20.47 33.09
C ILE A 68 14.87 19.06 32.51
N VAL A 69 15.46 18.04 33.15
CA VAL A 69 15.45 16.66 32.67
C VAL A 69 14.31 15.84 33.29
N ALA A 70 13.77 16.26 34.43
CA ALA A 70 12.69 15.57 35.15
C ALA A 70 11.42 15.25 34.33
N PRO A 71 10.99 16.06 33.34
CA PRO A 71 9.84 15.73 32.50
C PRO A 71 10.09 14.56 31.54
N ASP A 72 11.34 14.24 31.21
CA ASP A 72 11.67 13.15 30.30
C ASP A 72 11.85 11.82 31.06
N SER A 73 10.86 10.92 30.90
CA SER A 73 10.85 9.61 31.53
C SER A 73 12.00 8.70 31.09
N ARG A 74 12.70 9.01 29.98
CA ARG A 74 13.88 8.25 29.52
C ARG A 74 15.07 8.36 30.48
N PHE A 75 15.13 9.42 31.28
CA PHE A 75 16.21 9.64 32.24
C PHE A 75 15.82 9.16 33.66
N ALA A 76 16.66 8.30 34.22
CA ALA A 76 16.71 8.06 35.65
C ALA A 76 17.70 9.07 36.26
N ALA A 77 17.17 10.16 36.82
CA ALA A 77 17.96 11.23 37.43
C ALA A 77 18.35 10.92 38.88
N TYR A 78 19.62 11.12 39.20
CA TYR A 78 20.20 10.95 40.53
C TYR A 78 20.84 12.25 40.97
N LEU A 79 20.37 12.80 42.08
CA LEU A 79 20.93 14.01 42.67
C LEU A 79 21.98 13.62 43.71
N ASP A 80 23.23 14.03 43.51
CA ASP A 80 24.32 13.75 44.46
C ASP A 80 25.37 14.87 44.39
N SER A 81 26.25 14.95 45.39
CA SER A 81 27.32 15.95 45.41
C SER A 81 28.31 15.73 44.27
N GLY A 82 28.85 16.80 43.69
CA GLY A 82 29.84 16.73 42.61
C GLY A 82 31.01 15.75 42.86
N PRO A 83 31.62 15.72 44.06
CA PRO A 83 32.66 14.73 44.38
C PRO A 83 32.17 13.27 44.30
N ALA A 84 30.95 12.99 44.80
CA ALA A 84 30.37 11.64 44.78
C ALA A 84 29.96 11.20 43.36
N LEU A 85 29.48 12.14 42.55
CA LEU A 85 29.21 11.90 41.13
C LEU A 85 30.49 11.60 40.35
N TRP A 86 31.58 12.31 40.62
CA TRP A 86 32.86 12.10 39.96
C TRP A 86 33.49 10.74 40.30
N GLU A 87 33.38 10.33 41.57
CA GLU A 87 33.85 9.04 42.05
C GLU A 87 33.06 7.89 41.39
N ASN A 88 31.74 8.06 41.27
CA ASN A 88 30.83 7.06 40.69
C ASN A 88 30.52 7.30 39.20
N ARG A 89 31.31 8.10 38.47
CA ARG A 89 30.98 8.55 37.10
C ARG A 89 30.73 7.44 36.09
N PHE A 90 31.29 6.25 36.31
CA PHE A 90 31.09 5.08 35.43
C PHE A 90 29.76 4.35 35.66
N ALA A 91 29.02 4.69 36.72
CA ALA A 91 27.68 4.16 36.98
C ALA A 91 26.57 4.90 36.21
N TYR A 92 26.90 6.08 35.65
CA TYR A 92 26.01 6.97 34.93
C TYR A 92 26.36 7.00 33.43
N ASP A 93 25.36 7.22 32.59
CA ASP A 93 25.54 7.45 31.16
C ASP A 93 25.93 8.93 30.89
N ILE A 94 25.46 9.85 31.75
CA ILE A 94 25.82 11.26 31.78
C ILE A 94 26.01 11.72 33.23
N VAL A 95 26.98 12.59 33.46
CA VAL A 95 27.13 13.35 34.70
C VAL A 95 27.13 14.84 34.38
N ILE A 96 26.32 15.63 35.08
CA ILE A 96 26.35 17.09 35.03
C ILE A 96 26.94 17.59 36.35
N MET A 97 28.03 18.34 36.26
CA MET A 97 28.66 18.97 37.43
C MET A 97 29.04 20.41 37.13
N ASN A 98 28.70 21.34 38.02
CA ASN A 98 28.98 22.77 37.87
C ASN A 98 28.54 23.33 36.51
N GLY A 99 27.45 22.81 35.94
CA GLY A 99 26.95 23.20 34.61
C GLY A 99 27.71 22.60 33.42
N GLU A 100 28.71 21.75 33.64
CA GLU A 100 29.40 21.01 32.58
C GLU A 100 28.86 19.59 32.44
N VAL A 101 28.67 19.15 31.19
CA VAL A 101 28.10 17.83 30.87
C VAL A 101 29.22 16.86 30.47
N TYR A 102 29.30 15.74 31.18
CA TYR A 102 30.25 14.66 30.95
C TYR A 102 29.49 13.39 30.53
N ALA A 103 29.55 13.06 29.25
CA ALA A 103 28.96 11.82 28.73
C ALA A 103 29.96 10.66 28.80
N ALA A 104 29.48 9.47 29.15
CA ALA A 104 30.30 8.26 29.07
C ALA A 104 30.66 7.94 27.61
N ASP A 105 31.91 7.53 27.35
CA ASP A 105 32.38 7.16 26.01
C ASP A 105 31.87 5.77 25.59
N THR A 106 30.56 5.67 25.41
CA THR A 106 29.82 4.48 24.97
C THR A 106 28.75 4.89 23.97
N ASP A 107 28.25 3.95 23.16
CA ASP A 107 27.11 4.21 22.27
C ASP A 107 25.89 4.74 23.05
N LYS A 108 25.69 4.21 24.26
CA LYS A 108 24.60 4.60 25.16
C LYS A 108 24.78 6.00 25.73
N GLY A 109 25.98 6.35 26.20
CA GLY A 109 26.30 7.70 26.69
C GLY A 109 26.21 8.77 25.60
N ARG A 110 26.65 8.46 24.37
CA ARG A 110 26.49 9.35 23.21
C ARG A 110 25.02 9.55 22.80
N ALA A 111 24.21 8.50 22.87
CA ALA A 111 22.77 8.59 22.61
C ALA A 111 22.04 9.37 23.71
N ALA A 112 22.45 9.20 24.96
CA ALA A 112 21.97 9.98 26.09
C ALA A 112 22.31 11.47 25.91
N LEU A 113 23.52 11.81 25.47
CA LEU A 113 23.93 13.20 25.28
C LEU A 113 23.04 13.92 24.26
N LYS A 114 22.80 13.29 23.10
CA LYS A 114 21.86 13.81 22.09
C LYS A 114 20.43 13.98 22.62
N THR A 115 20.04 13.08 23.52
CA THR A 115 18.73 13.11 24.17
C THR A 115 18.65 14.31 25.11
N LEU A 116 19.69 14.57 25.89
CA LEU A 116 19.81 15.74 26.78
C LEU A 116 19.88 17.07 25.99
N GLU A 117 20.62 17.11 24.88
CA GLU A 117 20.66 18.27 23.98
C GLU A 117 19.25 18.67 23.54
N ARG A 118 18.44 17.70 23.11
CA ARG A 118 17.04 17.92 22.71
C ARG A 118 16.17 18.47 23.85
N ASP A 119 16.30 17.91 25.05
CA ASP A 119 15.48 18.33 26.19
C ASP A 119 15.90 19.72 26.66
N TYR A 120 17.19 20.04 26.60
CA TYR A 120 17.70 21.38 26.86
C TYR A 120 17.21 22.40 25.83
N GLU A 121 17.23 22.08 24.53
CA GLU A 121 16.65 22.92 23.47
C GLU A 121 15.15 23.19 23.70
N THR A 122 14.43 22.18 24.18
CA THR A 122 13.01 22.29 24.53
C THR A 122 12.81 23.24 25.72
N TYR A 123 13.64 23.12 26.76
CA TYR A 123 13.63 24.03 27.91
C TYR A 123 13.96 25.47 27.51
N VAL A 124 15.00 25.68 26.69
CA VAL A 124 15.36 27.01 26.18
C VAL A 124 14.21 27.62 25.40
N SER A 125 13.52 26.82 24.58
CA SER A 125 12.34 27.26 23.84
C SER A 125 11.19 27.63 24.78
N TYR A 126 10.94 26.82 25.82
CA TYR A 126 9.94 27.13 26.83
C TYR A 126 10.22 28.45 27.57
N VAL A 127 11.48 28.68 27.96
CA VAL A 127 11.89 29.94 28.60
C VAL A 127 11.71 31.12 27.64
N ALA A 128 12.12 30.97 26.38
CA ALA A 128 11.98 32.01 25.35
C ALA A 128 10.51 32.36 25.04
N ALA A 129 9.61 31.37 25.05
CA ALA A 129 8.17 31.60 24.86
C ALA A 129 7.52 32.40 26.01
N GLY A 130 8.12 32.34 27.21
CA GLY A 130 7.68 33.08 28.39
C GLY A 130 8.11 34.55 28.44
N GLU A 131 8.94 35.02 27.49
CA GLU A 131 9.39 36.42 27.46
C GLU A 131 8.24 37.38 27.09
N PRO A 132 8.20 38.61 27.65
CA PRO A 132 7.15 39.59 27.36
C PRO A 132 7.12 40.10 25.92
N ASP A 133 8.26 40.06 25.22
CA ASP A 133 8.37 40.41 23.80
C ASP A 133 8.75 39.16 23.02
N LEU A 134 7.73 38.49 22.48
CA LEU A 134 7.92 37.22 21.77
C LEU A 134 8.73 37.41 20.48
N PHE A 135 8.67 38.57 19.84
CA PHE A 135 9.40 38.84 18.59
C PHE A 135 10.89 39.11 18.85
N ALA A 136 11.25 39.62 20.03
CA ALA A 136 12.64 39.69 20.46
C ALA A 136 13.20 38.29 20.79
N ALA A 137 12.39 37.41 21.40
CA ALA A 137 12.77 36.03 21.71
C ALA A 137 12.86 35.14 20.46
N TYR A 138 11.91 35.31 19.52
CA TYR A 138 11.84 34.62 18.24
C TYR A 138 11.90 35.63 17.09
N PRO A 139 13.12 36.06 16.69
CA PRO A 139 13.29 37.09 15.67
C PRO A 139 12.97 36.61 14.25
N LEU A 140 12.86 35.29 14.04
CA LEU A 140 12.58 34.69 12.74
C LEU A 140 11.36 33.78 12.81
N TRP A 141 10.33 34.17 12.06
CA TRP A 141 9.13 33.39 11.81
C TRP A 141 9.07 33.01 10.34
N ILE A 142 8.76 31.75 10.08
CA ILE A 142 8.82 31.16 8.75
C ILE A 142 7.39 30.74 8.37
N ASP A 143 6.82 31.40 7.36
CA ASP A 143 5.61 30.93 6.67
C ASP A 143 6.03 29.86 5.66
N LEU A 144 5.73 28.60 5.96
CA LEU A 144 6.03 27.50 5.04
C LEU A 144 4.98 27.44 3.94
N GLN A 145 5.44 27.60 2.70
CA GLN A 145 4.61 27.39 1.52
C GLN A 145 5.12 26.15 0.78
N TYR A 146 4.34 25.08 0.85
CA TYR A 146 4.62 23.87 0.08
C TYR A 146 4.23 24.12 -1.38
N ILE A 147 5.24 24.18 -2.25
CA ILE A 147 5.05 24.24 -3.68
C ILE A 147 5.21 22.82 -4.22
N LYS A 148 4.22 22.36 -5.00
CA LYS A 148 4.28 21.06 -5.67
C LYS A 148 5.46 21.06 -6.64
N SER A 149 6.50 20.29 -6.31
CA SER A 149 7.59 19.98 -7.24
C SER A 149 7.19 18.72 -8.02
N GLU A 150 6.69 18.91 -9.24
CA GLU A 150 6.39 17.77 -10.11
C GLU A 150 7.68 17.23 -10.70
N ILE A 151 8.24 16.17 -10.10
CA ILE A 151 9.16 15.29 -10.81
C ILE A 151 8.30 14.50 -11.80
N ASP A 152 8.09 15.10 -12.97
CA ASP A 152 7.43 14.44 -14.09
C ASP A 152 8.25 13.22 -14.54
N PHE A 153 7.58 12.23 -15.12
CA PHE A 153 8.19 11.00 -15.65
C PHE A 153 9.39 11.28 -16.58
N LEU A 154 9.47 12.47 -17.18
CA LEU A 154 10.57 12.92 -18.02
C LEU A 154 11.89 13.16 -17.27
N ALA A 155 11.86 13.72 -16.06
CA ALA A 155 13.08 13.99 -15.28
C ALA A 155 13.75 12.68 -14.82
N THR A 156 12.94 11.66 -14.54
CA THR A 156 13.38 10.31 -14.21
C THR A 156 13.98 9.57 -15.42
N GLN A 157 13.48 9.84 -16.63
CA GLN A 157 13.95 9.19 -17.86
C GLN A 157 15.33 9.65 -18.32
N SER A 158 15.71 10.90 -18.09
CA SER A 158 17.02 11.40 -18.52
C SER A 158 18.18 10.94 -17.62
N GLY A 159 17.89 10.26 -16.50
CA GLY A 159 18.89 9.95 -15.46
C GLY A 159 19.48 11.20 -14.82
N GLN A 160 18.83 12.35 -15.01
CA GLN A 160 19.27 13.62 -14.48
C GLN A 160 19.03 13.62 -12.98
N GLN A 161 20.09 13.81 -12.21
CA GLN A 161 19.97 14.04 -10.77
C GLN A 161 19.16 15.31 -10.56
N VAL A 162 17.92 15.16 -10.09
CA VAL A 162 17.09 16.27 -9.62
C VAL A 162 17.52 16.57 -8.19
N GLY A 163 18.52 17.43 -8.04
CA GLY A 163 19.05 17.86 -6.76
C GLY A 163 20.53 18.23 -6.83
N ALA A 164 20.96 19.16 -5.98
CA ALA A 164 22.39 19.46 -5.85
C ALA A 164 23.13 18.23 -5.28
N PRO A 165 24.29 17.83 -5.84
CA PRO A 165 25.10 16.76 -5.26
C PRO A 165 25.40 17.05 -3.79
N ALA A 166 25.35 16.01 -2.95
CA ALA A 166 25.77 16.12 -1.56
C ALA A 166 27.23 16.63 -1.53
N GLY A 167 27.45 17.86 -1.05
CA GLY A 167 28.76 18.52 -1.03
C GLY A 167 29.00 19.58 -2.10
N ALA A 168 27.97 20.00 -2.86
CA ALA A 168 28.06 21.18 -3.71
C ALA A 168 28.39 22.43 -2.86
N ARG A 169 29.59 23.00 -3.08
CA ARG A 169 30.05 24.22 -2.37
C ARG A 169 29.38 25.50 -2.87
N VAL A 170 28.70 25.42 -4.01
CA VAL A 170 28.07 26.56 -4.67
C VAL A 170 26.57 26.32 -4.70
N PRO A 171 25.74 27.28 -4.25
CA PRO A 171 24.29 27.18 -4.36
C PRO A 171 23.89 26.95 -5.83
N PRO A 172 22.92 26.07 -6.11
CA PRO A 172 22.43 25.89 -7.46
C PRO A 172 21.89 27.22 -8.01
N THR A 173 22.27 27.55 -9.24
CA THR A 173 21.74 28.73 -9.94
C THR A 173 20.47 28.33 -10.70
N PRO A 174 19.38 29.12 -10.62
CA PRO A 174 18.16 28.84 -11.37
C PRO A 174 18.45 28.80 -12.88
N SER A 175 17.93 27.78 -13.57
CA SER A 175 18.06 27.64 -15.02
C SER A 175 17.10 28.54 -15.81
N GLY A 176 16.19 29.25 -15.13
CA GLY A 176 15.19 30.14 -15.72
C GLY A 176 15.17 31.53 -15.08
N PRO A 177 14.33 32.45 -15.59
CA PRO A 177 14.15 33.76 -15.00
C PRO A 177 13.66 33.63 -13.55
N VAL A 178 14.29 34.35 -12.63
CA VAL A 178 13.88 34.39 -11.21
C VAL A 178 12.60 35.20 -11.13
N GLU A 179 11.49 34.54 -10.82
CA GLU A 179 10.22 35.20 -10.61
C GLU A 179 10.27 36.03 -9.32
N ALA A 180 9.79 37.28 -9.38
CA ALA A 180 9.76 38.15 -8.23
C ALA A 180 8.65 37.69 -7.29
N VAL A 181 9.02 37.04 -6.19
CA VAL A 181 8.07 36.65 -5.13
C VAL A 181 7.56 37.92 -4.46
N THR A 182 6.23 38.00 -4.27
CA THR A 182 5.62 39.09 -3.51
C THR A 182 6.08 39.02 -2.07
N LEU A 183 6.63 40.12 -1.55
CA LEU A 183 7.04 40.20 -0.16
C LEU A 183 5.80 40.00 0.74
N PRO A 184 5.91 39.20 1.82
CA PRO A 184 4.82 39.05 2.77
C PRO A 184 4.48 40.42 3.39
N PRO A 185 3.24 40.60 3.88
CA PRO A 185 2.85 41.83 4.58
C PRO A 185 3.80 42.09 5.76
N SER A 186 4.11 43.36 6.02
CA SER A 186 4.96 43.75 7.15
C SER A 186 4.30 43.55 8.52
N ALA A 187 2.98 43.33 8.55
CA ALA A 187 2.24 43.04 9.77
C ALA A 187 2.01 41.52 9.91
N MET A 188 2.32 40.98 11.08
CA MET A 188 2.02 39.59 11.40
C MET A 188 0.50 39.36 11.41
N PRO A 189 0.01 38.29 10.76
CA PRO A 189 -1.43 38.04 10.63
C PRO A 189 -2.08 37.43 11.88
N VAL A 190 -1.29 37.11 12.91
CA VAL A 190 -1.70 36.40 14.13
C VAL A 190 -1.28 37.21 15.36
N SER A 191 -2.04 37.13 16.46
CA SER A 191 -1.71 37.83 17.70
C SER A 191 -0.55 37.15 18.44
N GLU A 192 0.14 37.91 19.30
CA GLU A 192 1.27 37.38 20.09
C GLU A 192 0.82 36.32 21.10
N ASP A 193 -0.37 36.46 21.68
CA ASP A 193 -0.92 35.51 22.64
C ASP A 193 -1.24 34.16 21.99
N ASP A 194 -1.77 34.19 20.76
CA ASP A 194 -2.04 32.99 19.96
C ASP A 194 -0.72 32.26 19.61
N LEU A 195 0.34 33.00 19.26
CA LEU A 195 1.66 32.43 18.98
C LEU A 195 2.30 31.81 20.23
N ARG A 196 2.09 32.42 21.41
CA ARG A 196 2.57 31.88 22.69
C ARG A 196 1.86 30.55 23.02
N GLU A 197 0.55 30.47 22.82
CA GLU A 197 -0.20 29.22 22.97
C GLU A 197 0.30 28.14 21.99
N HIS A 198 0.65 28.51 20.75
CA HIS A 198 1.22 27.58 19.78
C HIS A 198 2.54 26.94 20.27
N LEU A 199 3.46 27.77 20.77
CA LEU A 199 4.79 27.35 21.23
C LEU A 199 4.71 26.48 22.50
N GLU A 200 3.81 26.82 23.43
CA GLU A 200 3.59 26.04 24.65
C GLU A 200 3.01 24.65 24.37
N ILE A 201 2.12 24.52 23.38
CA ILE A 201 1.52 23.25 22.99
C ILE A 201 2.41 22.47 21.98
N GLY A 202 3.29 23.16 21.24
CA GLY A 202 4.08 22.62 20.13
C GLY A 202 5.31 21.80 20.54
N GLY A 203 5.81 21.98 21.76
CA GLY A 203 7.16 21.58 22.16
C GLY A 203 7.49 20.09 22.33
N GLY A 204 6.61 19.11 22.04
CA GLY A 204 7.04 17.73 22.32
C GLY A 204 6.17 16.53 21.98
N HIS A 205 4.95 16.66 21.43
CA HIS A 205 4.13 15.49 21.14
C HIS A 205 4.27 15.05 19.67
N PRO A 206 4.90 13.88 19.39
CA PRO A 206 4.98 13.32 18.04
C PRO A 206 3.60 13.15 17.41
N LEU A 207 2.56 12.97 18.23
CA LEU A 207 1.18 12.75 17.80
C LEU A 207 0.43 14.00 17.35
N LYS A 208 0.83 15.21 17.77
CA LYS A 208 0.22 16.47 17.28
C LYS A 208 0.50 16.68 15.79
N ARG A 209 1.65 16.19 15.30
CA ARG A 209 1.97 16.12 13.86
C ARG A 209 0.92 15.34 13.06
N TYR A 210 0.36 14.27 13.63
CA TYR A 210 -0.63 13.42 12.96
C TYR A 210 -2.05 13.96 13.10
N THR A 211 -2.38 14.59 14.23
CA THR A 211 -3.71 15.22 14.41
C THR A 211 -3.84 16.48 13.57
N GLY A 212 -2.78 17.29 13.43
CA GLY A 212 -2.77 18.52 12.63
C GLY A 212 -3.07 18.30 11.14
N ILE A 213 -2.54 17.20 10.57
CA ILE A 213 -2.80 16.79 9.18
C ILE A 213 -4.29 16.47 8.95
N ILE A 214 -5.00 16.01 9.98
CA ILE A 214 -6.42 15.64 9.89
C ILE A 214 -7.32 16.85 10.15
N SER A 215 -6.92 17.78 11.01
CA SER A 215 -7.76 18.90 11.45
C SER A 215 -7.78 20.13 10.53
N GLY A 216 -7.08 20.09 9.38
CA GLY A 216 -7.05 21.17 8.40
C GLY A 216 -6.13 22.32 8.81
N ASP A 217 -5.49 22.94 7.81
CA ASP A 217 -4.51 24.00 8.00
C ASP A 217 -5.18 25.28 8.54
N SER A 218 -4.89 25.63 9.79
CA SER A 218 -5.18 26.95 10.32
C SER A 218 -4.09 27.94 9.92
N ALA A 219 -4.39 29.25 9.81
CA ALA A 219 -3.36 30.26 9.54
C ALA A 219 -2.24 30.28 10.61
N MET A 220 -2.52 29.74 11.80
CA MET A 220 -1.56 29.55 12.88
C MET A 220 -0.60 28.38 12.66
N ASP A 221 -1.00 27.32 11.93
CA ASP A 221 -0.14 26.15 11.67
C ASP A 221 0.94 26.40 10.60
N ARG A 222 0.84 27.51 9.88
CA ARG A 222 1.74 27.93 8.81
C ARG A 222 3.00 28.64 9.30
N LEU A 223 2.90 29.36 10.43
CA LEU A 223 4.01 30.11 11.00
C LEU A 223 4.80 29.22 11.95
N ARG A 224 6.07 28.99 11.64
CA ARG A 224 6.96 28.12 12.42
C ARG A 224 8.26 28.83 12.77
N THR A 225 8.82 28.46 13.92
CA THR A 225 10.18 28.83 14.30
C THR A 225 11.20 27.86 13.66
N PRO A 226 12.49 28.23 13.55
CA PRO A 226 13.50 27.35 12.98
C PRO A 226 13.62 25.97 13.65
N SER A 227 13.35 25.88 14.96
CA SER A 227 13.37 24.62 15.72
C SER A 227 12.15 23.73 15.44
N GLU A 228 11.04 24.29 14.96
CA GLU A 228 9.84 23.55 14.58
C GLU A 228 9.86 23.08 13.12
N LEU A 229 10.85 23.52 12.33
CA LEU A 229 11.04 23.06 10.97
C LEU A 229 11.47 21.59 10.94
N SER A 230 10.66 20.77 10.30
CA SER A 230 10.97 19.37 10.08
C SER A 230 10.69 19.01 8.63
N ALA A 231 11.53 18.14 8.05
CA ALA A 231 11.26 17.61 6.73
C ALA A 231 9.94 16.82 6.77
N PRO A 232 9.04 17.00 5.78
CA PRO A 232 7.84 16.17 5.68
C PRO A 232 8.26 14.71 5.54
N LEU A 233 7.87 13.87 6.51
CA LEU A 233 8.25 12.48 6.52
C LEU A 233 7.26 11.63 5.70
N PRO A 234 7.75 10.72 4.83
CA PRO A 234 6.90 9.79 4.08
C PRO A 234 5.98 8.92 4.96
N PHE A 235 6.34 8.75 6.23
CA PHE A 235 5.67 7.87 7.18
C PHE A 235 4.34 8.41 7.69
N ASP A 236 4.10 9.72 7.57
CA ASP A 236 2.88 10.33 8.12
C ASP A 236 1.62 9.90 7.36
N ALA A 237 1.75 9.71 6.04
CA ALA A 237 0.73 9.13 5.18
C ALA A 237 0.38 7.68 5.55
N ILE A 238 1.33 6.92 6.12
CA ILE A 238 1.12 5.49 6.45
C ILE A 238 0.13 5.34 7.60
N VAL A 239 0.30 6.13 8.67
CA VAL A 239 -0.57 6.05 9.85
C VAL A 239 -2.01 6.43 9.48
N LEU A 240 -2.14 7.52 8.72
CA LEU A 240 -3.42 8.01 8.20
C LEU A 240 -4.18 6.93 7.42
N VAL A 241 -3.48 6.29 6.48
CA VAL A 241 -4.04 5.26 5.60
C VAL A 241 -4.34 3.96 6.35
N PHE A 242 -3.54 3.64 7.38
CA PHE A 242 -3.74 2.46 8.21
C PHE A 242 -5.08 2.44 8.94
N VAL A 243 -5.54 3.61 9.41
CA VAL A 243 -6.85 3.77 10.07
C VAL A 243 -7.99 3.33 9.14
N PHE A 244 -7.89 3.58 7.84
CA PHE A 244 -8.91 3.16 6.87
C PHE A 244 -8.78 1.68 6.48
N ILE A 245 -7.57 1.15 6.30
CA ILE A 245 -7.39 -0.23 5.80
C ILE A 245 -7.62 -1.29 6.87
N PHE A 246 -7.20 -1.05 8.11
CA PHE A 246 -7.30 -2.06 9.17
C PHE A 246 -8.74 -2.58 9.38
N PRO A 247 -9.78 -1.72 9.47
CA PRO A 247 -11.17 -2.17 9.61
C PRO A 247 -11.70 -2.90 8.37
N LEU A 248 -11.26 -2.51 7.17
CA LEU A 248 -11.62 -3.17 5.92
C LEU A 248 -11.05 -4.58 5.88
N TYR A 249 -9.76 -4.74 6.19
CA TYR A 249 -9.12 -6.04 6.28
C TYR A 249 -9.81 -6.91 7.33
N PHE A 250 -10.06 -6.39 8.53
CA PHE A 250 -10.73 -7.10 9.60
C PHE A 250 -12.14 -7.57 9.21
N THR A 251 -12.94 -6.69 8.61
CA THR A 251 -14.30 -7.05 8.18
C THR A 251 -14.29 -8.11 7.05
N SER A 252 -13.26 -8.09 6.20
CA SER A 252 -13.11 -9.08 5.12
C SER A 252 -12.87 -10.50 5.66
N GLN A 253 -12.25 -10.62 6.84
CA GLN A 253 -12.07 -11.90 7.52
C GLN A 253 -13.39 -12.56 7.90
N PHE A 254 -14.41 -11.77 8.30
CA PHE A 254 -15.71 -12.34 8.60
C PHE A 254 -16.41 -12.87 7.36
N PHE A 255 -16.31 -12.16 6.24
CA PHE A 255 -16.82 -12.67 4.96
C PHE A 255 -16.07 -13.96 4.56
N MET A 256 -14.75 -13.97 4.71
CA MET A 256 -13.91 -15.14 4.46
C MET A 256 -14.34 -16.35 5.32
N MET A 257 -14.60 -16.13 6.62
CA MET A 257 -15.11 -17.15 7.53
C MET A 257 -16.53 -17.61 7.17
N SER A 258 -17.41 -16.69 6.75
CA SER A 258 -18.76 -17.04 6.28
C SER A 258 -18.70 -18.01 5.10
N VAL A 259 -17.83 -17.74 4.12
CA VAL A 259 -17.63 -18.64 2.97
C VAL A 259 -17.06 -20.00 3.41
N MET A 260 -16.07 -20.01 4.31
CA MET A 260 -15.52 -21.26 4.86
C MET A 260 -16.58 -22.07 5.63
N ASN A 261 -17.46 -21.40 6.38
CA ASN A 261 -18.49 -22.05 7.19
C ASN A 261 -19.53 -22.80 6.36
N GLU A 262 -19.68 -22.50 5.07
CA GLU A 262 -20.53 -23.31 4.19
C GLU A 262 -19.99 -24.73 3.99
N ARG A 263 -18.69 -24.93 4.22
CA ARG A 263 -18.04 -26.24 4.10
C ARG A 263 -18.11 -27.04 5.38
N VAL A 264 -18.04 -26.36 6.51
CA VAL A 264 -18.06 -27.00 7.83
C VAL A 264 -19.38 -27.74 8.00
N GLY A 265 -19.30 -29.06 8.21
CA GLY A 265 -20.48 -29.92 8.35
C GLY A 265 -21.40 -29.95 7.13
N ARG A 266 -20.91 -29.60 5.93
CA ARG A 266 -21.70 -29.53 4.68
C ARG A 266 -22.92 -28.58 4.76
N ALA A 267 -22.88 -27.56 5.62
CA ALA A 267 -23.99 -26.62 5.83
C ALA A 267 -24.46 -25.91 4.53
N GLY A 268 -23.55 -25.71 3.57
CA GLY A 268 -23.83 -25.09 2.30
C GLY A 268 -24.62 -25.93 1.29
N GLU A 269 -24.89 -27.21 1.56
CA GLU A 269 -25.68 -28.06 0.67
C GLU A 269 -27.12 -27.58 0.51
N ALA A 270 -27.74 -27.18 1.62
CA ALA A 270 -29.08 -26.61 1.60
C ALA A 270 -29.11 -25.33 0.75
N LEU A 271 -28.05 -24.53 0.79
CA LEU A 271 -27.91 -23.31 0.01
C LEU A 271 -27.73 -23.60 -1.49
N LEU A 272 -26.88 -24.57 -1.83
CA LEU A 272 -26.58 -24.96 -3.22
C LEU A 272 -27.72 -25.75 -3.90
N SER A 273 -28.58 -26.41 -3.12
CA SER A 273 -29.77 -27.10 -3.61
C SER A 273 -30.98 -26.18 -3.83
N THR A 274 -30.90 -24.92 -3.38
CA THR A 274 -31.93 -23.93 -3.70
C THR A 274 -31.95 -23.60 -5.20
N PRO A 275 -33.10 -23.24 -5.78
CA PRO A 275 -33.20 -22.81 -7.18
C PRO A 275 -32.63 -21.39 -7.40
N ILE A 276 -31.62 -20.99 -6.64
CA ILE A 276 -30.97 -19.67 -6.68
C ILE A 276 -29.65 -19.80 -7.44
N ARG A 277 -29.36 -18.83 -8.31
CA ARG A 277 -28.09 -18.77 -9.04
C ARG A 277 -26.92 -18.53 -8.08
N ALA A 278 -25.79 -19.18 -8.34
CA ALA A 278 -24.54 -18.96 -7.59
C ALA A 278 -24.16 -17.47 -7.47
N SER A 279 -24.36 -16.67 -8.52
CA SER A 279 -24.09 -15.23 -8.50
C SER A 279 -24.93 -14.49 -7.46
N ALA A 280 -26.21 -14.85 -7.31
CA ALA A 280 -27.09 -14.24 -6.32
C ALA A 280 -26.70 -14.66 -4.89
N ILE A 281 -26.19 -15.87 -4.70
CA ILE A 281 -25.66 -16.34 -3.41
C ILE A 281 -24.39 -15.57 -3.04
N VAL A 282 -23.41 -15.51 -3.94
CA VAL A 282 -22.13 -14.83 -3.70
C VAL A 282 -22.35 -13.34 -3.43
N VAL A 283 -23.10 -12.65 -4.30
CA VAL A 283 -23.40 -11.21 -4.13
C VAL A 283 -24.24 -10.97 -2.87
N GLY A 284 -25.25 -11.81 -2.62
CA GLY A 284 -26.07 -11.72 -1.42
C GLY A 284 -25.27 -11.85 -0.14
N LYS A 285 -24.28 -12.76 -0.11
CA LYS A 285 -23.37 -12.91 1.05
C LYS A 285 -22.38 -11.77 1.19
N ALA A 286 -21.85 -11.23 0.08
CA ALA A 286 -20.88 -10.14 0.12
C ALA A 286 -21.50 -8.79 0.50
N LEU A 287 -22.77 -8.56 0.15
CA LEU A 287 -23.45 -7.26 0.28
C LEU A 287 -23.51 -6.72 1.73
N PRO A 288 -23.83 -7.52 2.77
CA PRO A 288 -23.78 -7.04 4.15
C PRO A 288 -22.39 -6.55 4.57
N TYR A 289 -21.33 -7.30 4.23
CA TYR A 289 -19.96 -6.92 4.58
C TYR A 289 -19.49 -5.69 3.81
N PHE A 290 -19.85 -5.58 2.53
CA PHE A 290 -19.63 -4.38 1.72
C PHE A 290 -20.28 -3.14 2.36
N THR A 291 -21.52 -3.29 2.81
CA THR A 291 -22.28 -2.20 3.44
C THR A 291 -21.65 -1.80 4.79
N ILE A 292 -21.29 -2.77 5.63
CA ILE A 292 -20.62 -2.53 6.91
C ILE A 292 -19.28 -1.82 6.69
N MET A 293 -18.47 -2.28 5.74
CA MET A 293 -17.20 -1.66 5.39
C MET A 293 -17.37 -0.20 4.96
N LEU A 294 -18.34 0.10 4.10
CA LEU A 294 -18.65 1.47 3.69
C LEU A 294 -19.11 2.34 4.87
N LEU A 295 -19.96 1.80 5.75
CA LEU A 295 -20.42 2.53 6.93
C LEU A 295 -19.27 2.84 7.90
N ILE A 296 -18.36 1.89 8.10
CA ILE A 296 -17.16 2.09 8.95
C ILE A 296 -16.29 3.19 8.35
N VAL A 297 -15.99 3.11 7.05
CA VAL A 297 -15.18 4.13 6.37
C VAL A 297 -15.87 5.50 6.45
N ALA A 298 -17.17 5.57 6.17
CA ALA A 298 -17.91 6.83 6.26
C ALA A 298 -17.91 7.39 7.68
N ALA A 299 -18.04 6.54 8.71
CA ALA A 299 -17.96 6.96 10.10
C ALA A 299 -16.57 7.50 10.46
N ILE A 300 -15.49 6.85 10.01
CA ILE A 300 -14.11 7.32 10.20
C ILE A 300 -13.92 8.66 9.49
N THR A 301 -14.36 8.78 8.23
CA THR A 301 -14.26 10.02 7.44
C THR A 301 -14.99 11.18 8.11
N LEU A 302 -16.23 10.96 8.58
CA LEU A 302 -17.01 11.98 9.28
C LEU A 302 -16.39 12.36 10.63
N PHE A 303 -15.89 11.39 11.39
CA PHE A 303 -15.22 11.63 12.67
C PHE A 303 -13.90 12.41 12.49
N ALA A 304 -13.18 12.14 11.40
CA ALA A 304 -11.96 12.83 11.03
C ALA A 304 -12.20 14.23 10.43
N GLY A 305 -13.45 14.64 10.20
CA GLY A 305 -13.75 15.92 9.53
C GLY A 305 -13.36 15.98 8.05
N ALA A 306 -13.07 14.82 7.44
CA ALA A 306 -12.55 14.76 6.08
C ALA A 306 -13.67 14.68 5.02
N PRO A 307 -13.40 15.07 3.76
CA PRO A 307 -14.38 15.00 2.68
C PRO A 307 -14.89 13.57 2.40
N LEU A 308 -16.20 13.41 2.19
CA LEU A 308 -16.82 12.10 1.85
C LEU A 308 -16.38 11.54 0.48
N THR A 309 -15.74 12.35 -0.35
CA THR A 309 -15.08 11.96 -1.61
C THR A 309 -14.04 10.86 -1.41
N ILE A 310 -13.43 10.74 -0.21
CA ILE A 310 -12.53 9.65 0.20
C ILE A 310 -13.17 8.25 0.03
N LEU A 311 -14.49 8.15 0.09
CA LEU A 311 -15.20 6.87 -0.12
C LEU A 311 -14.98 6.32 -1.54
N LEU A 312 -14.82 7.18 -2.54
CA LEU A 312 -14.68 6.77 -3.94
C LEU A 312 -13.47 5.86 -4.18
N PRO A 313 -12.22 6.24 -3.84
CA PRO A 313 -11.06 5.36 -4.00
C PRO A 313 -11.12 4.11 -3.11
N LEU A 314 -11.89 4.14 -2.01
CA LEU A 314 -12.02 3.00 -1.10
C LEU A 314 -13.03 1.94 -1.56
N ILE A 315 -14.06 2.29 -2.35
CA ILE A 315 -15.00 1.31 -2.94
C ILE A 315 -14.29 0.16 -3.70
N PRO A 316 -13.39 0.43 -4.66
CA PRO A 316 -12.69 -0.64 -5.38
C PRO A 316 -11.75 -1.43 -4.47
N VAL A 317 -11.17 -0.80 -3.44
CA VAL A 317 -10.36 -1.49 -2.42
C VAL A 317 -11.22 -2.46 -1.60
N ILE A 318 -12.41 -2.03 -1.18
CA ILE A 318 -13.41 -2.88 -0.49
C ILE A 318 -13.79 -4.08 -1.35
N LEU A 319 -14.13 -3.84 -2.62
CA LEU A 319 -14.48 -4.91 -3.56
C LEU A 319 -13.33 -5.90 -3.73
N PHE A 320 -12.10 -5.39 -3.78
CA PHE A 320 -10.91 -6.22 -3.92
C PHE A 320 -10.67 -7.10 -2.69
N PHE A 321 -10.80 -6.55 -1.48
CA PHE A 321 -10.71 -7.34 -0.25
C PHE A 321 -11.79 -8.42 -0.19
N LEU A 322 -13.04 -8.08 -0.54
CA LEU A 322 -14.13 -9.06 -0.56
C LEU A 322 -13.91 -10.14 -1.64
N ALA A 323 -13.47 -9.77 -2.83
CA ALA A 323 -13.22 -10.73 -3.90
C ALA A 323 -12.08 -11.70 -3.56
N ASN A 324 -11.01 -11.21 -2.94
CA ASN A 324 -9.94 -12.05 -2.40
C ASN A 324 -10.46 -12.95 -1.27
N ALA A 325 -11.23 -12.41 -0.32
CA ALA A 325 -11.81 -13.17 0.78
C ALA A 325 -12.71 -14.32 0.29
N LEU A 326 -13.47 -14.12 -0.79
CA LEU A 326 -14.25 -15.17 -1.46
C LEU A 326 -13.35 -16.31 -1.93
N ILE A 327 -12.31 -15.99 -2.72
CA ILE A 327 -11.41 -17.00 -3.27
C ILE A 327 -10.67 -17.75 -2.16
N ILE A 328 -10.19 -17.04 -1.14
CA ILE A 328 -9.47 -17.62 0.00
C ILE A 328 -10.40 -18.55 0.80
N GLY A 329 -11.62 -18.11 1.10
CA GLY A 329 -12.63 -18.90 1.80
C GLY A 329 -13.01 -20.18 1.05
N MET A 330 -13.13 -20.12 -0.28
CA MET A 330 -13.38 -21.29 -1.12
C MET A 330 -12.14 -22.20 -1.24
N ALA A 331 -10.94 -21.63 -1.20
CA ALA A 331 -9.69 -22.32 -1.47
C ALA A 331 -9.15 -23.11 -0.26
N ALA A 332 -9.21 -22.53 0.93
CA ALA A 332 -8.62 -23.12 2.14
C ALA A 332 -9.43 -24.30 2.67
N ARG A 333 -8.82 -25.40 3.13
CA ARG A 333 -9.55 -26.60 3.61
C ARG A 333 -9.90 -26.59 5.10
N SER A 334 -9.18 -25.79 5.87
CA SER A 334 -9.34 -25.68 7.33
C SER A 334 -9.11 -24.24 7.75
N PHE A 335 -9.49 -23.88 8.97
CA PHE A 335 -9.22 -22.55 9.53
C PHE A 335 -7.71 -22.24 9.63
N LYS A 336 -6.85 -23.26 9.79
CA LYS A 336 -5.39 -23.09 9.76
C LYS A 336 -4.90 -22.72 8.36
N GLU A 337 -5.35 -23.45 7.34
CA GLU A 337 -5.04 -23.09 5.94
C GLU A 337 -5.62 -21.73 5.57
N LEU A 338 -6.81 -21.41 6.06
CA LEU A 338 -7.47 -20.13 5.83
C LEU A 338 -6.62 -18.98 6.34
N SER A 339 -6.16 -19.09 7.59
CA SER A 339 -5.30 -18.09 8.22
C SER A 339 -3.98 -17.93 7.46
N PHE A 340 -3.33 -19.05 7.08
CA PHE A 340 -2.08 -19.01 6.33
C PHE A 340 -2.24 -18.32 4.96
N VAL A 341 -3.25 -18.73 4.19
CA VAL A 341 -3.52 -18.17 2.87
C VAL A 341 -3.93 -16.70 2.99
N SER A 342 -4.77 -16.38 3.97
CA SER A 342 -5.15 -15.00 4.27
C SER A 342 -3.95 -14.12 4.54
N ILE A 343 -3.05 -14.51 5.45
CA ILE A 343 -1.86 -13.73 5.80
C ILE A 343 -0.97 -13.50 4.58
N PHE A 344 -0.81 -14.51 3.72
CA PHE A 344 -0.02 -14.39 2.49
C PHE A 344 -0.62 -13.36 1.52
N PHE A 345 -1.90 -13.51 1.17
CA PHE A 345 -2.57 -12.59 0.24
C PHE A 345 -2.75 -11.19 0.83
N SER A 346 -3.01 -11.08 2.13
CA SER A 346 -3.14 -9.79 2.81
C SER A 346 -1.82 -9.05 2.83
N THR A 347 -0.69 -9.74 3.03
CA THR A 347 0.63 -9.12 2.95
C THR A 347 0.86 -8.52 1.57
N LEU A 348 0.59 -9.27 0.50
CA LEU A 348 0.74 -8.76 -0.87
C LEU A 348 -0.18 -7.57 -1.18
N ALA A 349 -1.47 -7.68 -0.82
CA ALA A 349 -2.45 -6.62 -1.01
C ALA A 349 -2.08 -5.35 -0.24
N THR A 350 -1.69 -5.51 1.02
CA THR A 350 -1.29 -4.40 1.90
C THR A 350 0.00 -3.77 1.38
N SER A 351 1.00 -4.55 0.96
CA SER A 351 2.20 -3.98 0.34
C SER A 351 1.85 -3.11 -0.87
N TYR A 352 0.95 -3.57 -1.75
CA TYR A 352 0.54 -2.80 -2.94
C TYR A 352 -0.19 -1.51 -2.58
N LEU A 353 -0.99 -1.55 -1.53
CA LEU A 353 -1.76 -0.41 -1.06
C LEU A 353 -0.88 0.62 -0.34
N PHE A 354 0.07 0.19 0.48
CA PHE A 354 0.86 1.09 1.33
C PHE A 354 2.14 1.59 0.66
N PHE A 355 2.90 0.70 0.02
CA PHE A 355 4.25 1.03 -0.45
C PHE A 355 4.28 2.19 -1.45
N PRO A 356 3.39 2.27 -2.46
CA PRO A 356 3.34 3.42 -3.36
C PRO A 356 2.91 4.69 -2.62
N THR A 357 1.97 4.58 -1.67
CA THR A 357 1.39 5.70 -0.94
C THR A 357 2.36 6.39 0.01
N VAL A 358 3.42 5.69 0.46
CA VAL A 358 4.54 6.33 1.17
C VAL A 358 5.14 7.48 0.36
N PHE A 359 5.09 7.40 -0.97
CA PHE A 359 5.66 8.38 -1.89
C PHE A 359 4.63 9.37 -2.45
N ALA A 360 3.43 9.48 -1.84
CA ALA A 360 2.33 10.33 -2.31
C ALA A 360 2.78 11.74 -2.71
N ASN A 361 3.65 12.34 -1.89
CA ASN A 361 4.08 13.73 -2.05
C ASN A 361 5.46 13.87 -2.71
N THR A 362 6.04 12.77 -3.17
CA THR A 362 7.41 12.75 -3.71
C THR A 362 7.46 12.26 -5.15
N HIS A 363 6.56 11.37 -5.55
CA HIS A 363 6.62 10.76 -6.87
C HIS A 363 5.23 10.49 -7.44
N ILE A 364 5.02 10.84 -8.71
CA ILE A 364 3.79 10.53 -9.46
C ILE A 364 3.46 9.02 -9.55
N ILE A 365 4.46 8.14 -9.38
CA ILE A 365 4.28 6.68 -9.33
C ILE A 365 3.43 6.27 -8.12
N SER A 366 3.34 7.09 -7.07
CA SER A 366 2.50 6.81 -5.91
C SER A 366 1.01 6.67 -6.25
N ILE A 367 0.53 7.32 -7.32
CA ILE A 367 -0.88 7.30 -7.76
C ILE A 367 -1.31 5.90 -8.22
N ILE A 368 -0.37 4.97 -8.40
CA ILE A 368 -0.66 3.54 -8.62
C ILE A 368 -1.53 2.95 -7.49
N SER A 369 -1.39 3.43 -6.26
CA SER A 369 -2.26 3.01 -5.15
C SER A 369 -3.47 3.95 -5.01
N PRO A 370 -4.71 3.41 -4.92
CA PRO A 370 -5.89 4.20 -4.57
C PRO A 370 -5.77 4.98 -3.25
N LEU A 371 -4.92 4.52 -2.33
CA LEU A 371 -4.75 5.17 -1.02
C LEU A 371 -3.98 6.47 -1.10
N THR A 372 -3.23 6.67 -2.18
CA THR A 372 -2.62 7.97 -2.48
C THR A 372 -3.71 9.03 -2.68
N LEU A 373 -4.84 8.70 -3.31
CA LEU A 373 -5.95 9.64 -3.46
C LEU A 373 -6.62 10.00 -2.13
N VAL A 374 -6.65 9.05 -1.19
CA VAL A 374 -7.15 9.32 0.17
C VAL A 374 -6.24 10.32 0.88
N VAL A 375 -4.92 10.18 0.72
CA VAL A 375 -3.94 11.11 1.30
C VAL A 375 -4.09 12.51 0.69
N LEU A 376 -4.17 12.60 -0.64
CA LEU A 376 -4.34 13.88 -1.35
C LEU A 376 -5.63 14.61 -0.95
N GLU A 377 -6.73 13.88 -0.80
CA GLU A 377 -8.01 14.46 -0.40
C GLU A 377 -7.99 14.98 1.05
N ILE A 378 -7.31 14.27 1.97
CA ILE A 378 -7.14 14.71 3.36
C ILE A 378 -6.24 15.94 3.45
N GLN A 379 -5.23 16.02 2.60
CA GLN A 379 -4.31 17.16 2.53
C GLN A 379 -4.93 18.40 1.84
N GLY A 380 -6.10 18.26 1.22
CA GLY A 380 -6.80 19.35 0.54
C GLY A 380 -6.37 19.57 -0.91
N ASP A 381 -5.44 18.77 -1.44
CA ASP A 381 -5.03 18.78 -2.86
C ASP A 381 -6.13 18.23 -3.77
N GLY A 382 -6.92 17.28 -3.23
CA GLY A 382 -7.94 16.56 -3.97
C GLY A 382 -7.37 15.65 -5.06
N PHE A 383 -8.25 15.12 -5.91
CA PHE A 383 -7.84 14.31 -7.06
C PHE A 383 -8.74 14.51 -8.27
N THR A 384 -8.17 14.33 -9.46
CA THR A 384 -8.87 14.40 -10.74
C THR A 384 -9.57 13.08 -11.09
N ALA A 385 -10.56 13.13 -11.97
CA ALA A 385 -11.22 11.93 -12.49
C ALA A 385 -10.23 10.96 -13.18
N MET A 386 -9.16 11.48 -13.78
CA MET A 386 -8.13 10.68 -14.43
C MET A 386 -7.29 9.90 -13.42
N GLU A 387 -6.87 10.54 -12.32
CA GLU A 387 -6.13 9.90 -11.24
C GLU A 387 -6.99 8.85 -10.53
N PHE A 388 -8.28 9.13 -10.38
CA PHE A 388 -9.26 8.16 -9.90
C PHE A 388 -9.31 6.91 -10.78
N VAL A 389 -9.49 7.07 -12.10
CA VAL A 389 -9.56 5.92 -13.02
C VAL A 389 -8.22 5.17 -13.03
N TYR A 390 -7.10 5.87 -13.10
CA TYR A 390 -5.77 5.25 -13.15
C TYR A 390 -5.48 4.41 -11.90
N SER A 391 -5.70 4.96 -10.71
CA SER A 391 -5.43 4.27 -9.45
C SER A 391 -6.40 3.12 -9.18
N THR A 392 -7.66 3.22 -9.63
CA THR A 392 -8.71 2.25 -9.25
C THR A 392 -9.06 1.22 -10.31
N ALA A 393 -8.71 1.43 -11.59
CA ALA A 393 -9.08 0.53 -12.69
C ALA A 393 -8.62 -0.91 -12.45
N LEU A 394 -7.38 -1.09 -11.97
CA LEU A 394 -6.83 -2.41 -11.66
C LEU A 394 -7.60 -3.12 -10.54
N PHE A 395 -7.99 -2.38 -9.50
CA PHE A 395 -8.78 -2.92 -8.40
C PHE A 395 -10.18 -3.33 -8.84
N PHE A 396 -10.86 -2.52 -9.65
CA PHE A 396 -12.16 -2.91 -10.21
C PHE A 396 -12.03 -4.14 -11.11
N ALA A 397 -11.08 -4.14 -12.05
CA ALA A 397 -10.90 -5.23 -13.00
C ALA A 397 -10.58 -6.55 -12.29
N THR A 398 -9.60 -6.55 -11.37
CA THR A 398 -9.24 -7.75 -10.61
C THR A 398 -10.38 -8.22 -9.71
N SER A 399 -11.11 -7.31 -9.05
CA SER A 399 -12.28 -7.67 -8.24
C SER A 399 -13.37 -8.36 -9.06
N ILE A 400 -13.71 -7.81 -10.23
CA ILE A 400 -14.71 -8.38 -11.14
C ILE A 400 -14.29 -9.79 -11.56
N ILE A 401 -13.02 -9.97 -11.94
CA ILE A 401 -12.49 -11.27 -12.38
C ILE A 401 -12.50 -12.28 -11.22
N LEU A 402 -12.06 -11.89 -10.02
CA LEU A 402 -12.06 -12.77 -8.84
C LEU A 402 -13.50 -13.16 -8.43
N PHE A 403 -14.44 -12.22 -8.45
CA PHE A 403 -15.86 -12.53 -8.19
C PHE A 403 -16.45 -13.45 -9.27
N TYR A 404 -16.10 -13.25 -10.54
CA TYR A 404 -16.49 -14.15 -11.63
C TYR A 404 -15.94 -15.56 -11.42
N VAL A 405 -14.63 -15.69 -11.17
CA VAL A 405 -13.97 -16.98 -10.90
C VAL A 405 -14.59 -17.66 -9.68
N GLY A 406 -14.82 -16.93 -8.60
CA GLY A 406 -15.49 -17.43 -7.40
C GLY A 406 -16.90 -17.92 -7.72
N THR A 407 -17.68 -17.14 -8.46
CA THR A 407 -19.06 -17.49 -8.84
C THR A 407 -19.13 -18.74 -9.73
N VAL A 408 -18.26 -18.86 -10.74
CA VAL A 408 -18.22 -20.02 -11.64
C VAL A 408 -17.86 -21.30 -10.87
N ASN A 409 -16.98 -21.18 -9.88
CA ASN A 409 -16.51 -22.28 -9.05
C ASN A 409 -17.36 -22.51 -7.78
N PHE A 410 -18.43 -21.73 -7.55
CA PHE A 410 -19.32 -21.89 -6.40
C PHE A 410 -20.32 -23.03 -6.64
N ARG A 411 -19.81 -24.26 -6.68
CA ARG A 411 -20.55 -25.51 -6.92
C ARG A 411 -20.16 -26.56 -5.90
N GLU A 412 -21.05 -27.52 -5.66
CA GLU A 412 -20.87 -28.61 -4.67
C GLU A 412 -19.52 -29.34 -4.85
N GLU A 413 -19.22 -29.74 -6.10
CA GLU A 413 -18.01 -30.46 -6.48
C GLU A 413 -16.70 -29.75 -6.10
N ARG A 414 -16.71 -28.41 -6.13
CA ARG A 414 -15.53 -27.58 -5.88
C ARG A 414 -15.47 -27.13 -4.42
N LEU A 415 -16.62 -26.74 -3.87
CA LEU A 415 -16.72 -26.24 -2.50
C LEU A 415 -16.41 -27.35 -1.49
N PHE A 416 -16.87 -28.58 -1.69
CA PHE A 416 -16.64 -29.68 -0.74
C PHE A 416 -15.44 -30.59 -1.09
N SER A 417 -14.64 -30.24 -2.09
CA SER A 417 -13.43 -30.98 -2.44
C SER A 417 -12.42 -31.00 -1.26
N GLU A 418 -11.59 -32.03 -1.18
CA GLU A 418 -10.48 -32.16 -0.20
C GLU A 418 -9.09 -31.91 -0.82
N LYS A 419 -9.05 -31.55 -2.11
CA LYS A 419 -7.80 -31.32 -2.85
C LYS A 419 -6.96 -30.21 -2.20
N PRO A 420 -5.62 -30.34 -2.21
CA PRO A 420 -4.70 -29.34 -1.65
C PRO A 420 -4.79 -28.01 -2.41
N LEU A 421 -4.37 -26.92 -1.76
CA LEU A 421 -4.51 -25.53 -2.24
C LEU A 421 -4.08 -25.35 -3.70
N ALA A 422 -2.84 -25.73 -4.05
CA ALA A 422 -2.32 -25.58 -5.42
C ALA A 422 -3.12 -26.40 -6.44
N SER A 423 -3.66 -27.55 -6.04
CA SER A 423 -4.55 -28.33 -6.91
C SER A 423 -5.89 -27.65 -7.12
N ARG A 424 -6.39 -26.97 -6.10
CA ARG A 424 -7.69 -26.33 -6.12
C ARG A 424 -7.68 -25.00 -6.87
N LEU A 425 -6.63 -24.20 -6.71
CA LEU A 425 -6.43 -23.00 -7.51
C LEU A 425 -6.36 -23.36 -9.00
N MET A 426 -5.71 -24.48 -9.33
CA MET A 426 -5.69 -24.97 -10.70
C MET A 426 -7.06 -25.43 -11.21
N ASP A 427 -7.84 -26.07 -10.34
CA ASP A 427 -9.22 -26.44 -10.63
C ASP A 427 -10.10 -25.20 -10.89
N PHE A 428 -9.84 -24.08 -10.20
CA PHE A 428 -10.57 -22.80 -10.43
C PHE A 428 -10.28 -22.22 -11.80
N ILE A 429 -9.01 -22.24 -12.21
CA ILE A 429 -8.58 -21.82 -13.56
C ILE A 429 -9.22 -22.72 -14.62
N SER A 430 -9.12 -24.04 -14.45
CA SER A 430 -9.67 -25.00 -15.40
C SER A 430 -11.19 -24.98 -15.46
N GLY A 431 -11.88 -24.61 -14.37
CA GLY A 431 -13.32 -24.39 -14.35
C GLY A 431 -13.81 -23.28 -15.29
N GLY A 432 -12.94 -22.32 -15.61
CA GLY A 432 -13.21 -21.29 -16.62
C GLY A 432 -13.05 -21.77 -18.06
N ILE A 433 -12.53 -22.98 -18.30
CA ILE A 433 -12.16 -23.48 -19.63
C ILE A 433 -13.23 -24.41 -20.18
N SER A 434 -14.03 -23.88 -21.11
CA SER A 434 -15.12 -24.61 -21.75
C SER A 434 -14.60 -25.79 -22.59
N ARG A 435 -15.34 -26.90 -22.58
CA ARG A 435 -15.07 -28.08 -23.43
C ARG A 435 -15.41 -27.83 -24.90
N SER A 436 -16.42 -27.01 -25.18
CA SER A 436 -16.88 -26.73 -26.54
C SER A 436 -15.98 -25.75 -27.28
N HIS A 437 -15.42 -24.77 -26.56
CA HIS A 437 -14.61 -23.70 -27.13
C HIS A 437 -13.31 -23.50 -26.31
N PRO A 438 -12.40 -24.49 -26.30
CA PRO A 438 -11.22 -24.44 -25.45
C PRO A 438 -10.26 -23.31 -25.83
N HIS A 439 -10.04 -23.06 -27.11
CA HIS A 439 -9.13 -22.01 -27.57
C HIS A 439 -9.64 -20.60 -27.24
N LEU A 440 -10.93 -20.34 -27.43
CA LEU A 440 -11.54 -19.07 -27.02
C LEU A 440 -11.44 -18.87 -25.50
N SER A 441 -11.68 -19.93 -24.72
CA SER A 441 -11.56 -19.86 -23.27
C SER A 441 -10.12 -19.57 -22.82
N LEU A 442 -9.12 -20.18 -23.48
CA LEU A 442 -7.71 -19.89 -23.23
C LEU A 442 -7.34 -18.45 -23.60
N SER A 443 -7.89 -17.92 -24.70
CA SER A 443 -7.73 -16.52 -25.10
C SER A 443 -8.31 -15.55 -24.06
N LEU A 444 -9.55 -15.77 -23.64
CA LEU A 444 -10.21 -14.96 -22.61
C LEU A 444 -9.49 -15.04 -21.26
N LEU A 445 -9.03 -16.24 -20.88
CA LEU A 445 -8.26 -16.42 -19.66
C LEU A 445 -6.96 -15.62 -19.71
N ALA A 446 -6.23 -15.65 -20.83
CA ALA A 446 -5.02 -14.86 -21.02
C ALA A 446 -5.29 -13.35 -20.99
N ALA A 447 -6.42 -12.89 -21.53
CA ALA A 447 -6.83 -11.50 -21.42
C ALA A 447 -7.17 -11.11 -19.97
N PHE A 448 -7.84 -11.99 -19.22
CA PHE A 448 -8.23 -11.75 -17.82
C PHE A 448 -7.06 -11.83 -16.82
N THR A 449 -5.91 -12.41 -17.17
CA THR A 449 -4.74 -12.35 -16.29
C THR A 449 -4.03 -10.99 -16.35
N ILE A 450 -4.26 -10.19 -17.39
CA ILE A 450 -3.57 -8.91 -17.62
C ILE A 450 -3.68 -7.94 -16.43
N PRO A 451 -4.86 -7.67 -15.82
CA PRO A 451 -4.92 -6.77 -14.67
C PRO A 451 -4.06 -7.23 -13.48
N PHE A 452 -3.94 -8.54 -13.26
CA PHE A 452 -3.05 -9.08 -12.21
C PHE A 452 -1.59 -8.93 -12.58
N VAL A 453 -1.24 -9.20 -13.84
CA VAL A 453 0.12 -8.97 -14.37
C VAL A 453 0.53 -7.52 -14.17
N PHE A 454 -0.33 -6.57 -14.54
CA PHE A 454 -0.08 -5.14 -14.37
C PHE A 454 0.07 -4.75 -12.91
N MET A 455 -0.78 -5.25 -11.99
CA MET A 455 -0.58 -5.00 -10.55
C MET A 455 0.79 -5.50 -10.07
N VAL A 456 1.19 -6.71 -10.43
CA VAL A 456 2.50 -7.23 -10.00
C VAL A 456 3.64 -6.44 -10.65
N GLN A 457 3.55 -6.09 -11.93
CA GLN A 457 4.56 -5.30 -12.63
C GLN A 457 4.69 -3.88 -12.06
N MET A 458 3.58 -3.23 -11.73
CA MET A 458 3.59 -1.93 -11.06
C MET A 458 4.26 -2.02 -9.69
N MET A 459 3.99 -3.08 -8.92
CA MET A 459 4.71 -3.32 -7.66
C MET A 459 6.22 -3.51 -7.90
N THR A 460 6.60 -4.34 -8.87
CA THR A 460 8.00 -4.58 -9.23
C THR A 460 8.70 -3.29 -9.65
N LEU A 461 8.01 -2.42 -10.40
CA LEU A 461 8.51 -1.11 -10.80
C LEU A 461 8.90 -0.29 -9.58
N ILE A 462 8.00 -0.17 -8.59
CA ILE A 462 8.26 0.63 -7.38
C ILE A 462 9.39 0.00 -6.53
N LEU A 463 9.44 -1.34 -6.44
CA LEU A 463 10.50 -2.03 -5.69
C LEU A 463 11.88 -1.83 -6.30
N PHE A 464 12.00 -1.89 -7.63
CA PHE A 464 13.29 -1.76 -8.32
C PHE A 464 13.64 -0.32 -8.68
N PHE A 465 12.72 0.62 -8.55
CA PHE A 465 12.95 2.03 -8.84
C PHE A 465 14.12 2.61 -8.03
N ASN A 466 14.27 2.17 -6.78
CA ASN A 466 15.33 2.64 -5.88
C ASN A 466 16.71 2.03 -6.18
N ILE A 467 16.84 1.17 -7.20
CA ILE A 467 18.10 0.51 -7.58
C ILE A 467 18.79 1.34 -8.67
N PRO A 468 20.11 1.55 -8.61
CA PRO A 468 20.85 2.26 -9.65
C PRO A 468 20.69 1.63 -11.04
N MET A 469 20.57 2.48 -12.06
CA MET A 469 20.66 2.06 -13.46
C MET A 469 22.08 1.59 -13.79
N PRO A 470 22.27 0.54 -14.63
CA PRO A 470 21.28 -0.17 -15.45
C PRO A 470 20.64 -1.39 -14.77
N LEU A 471 21.03 -1.72 -13.53
CA LEU A 471 20.57 -2.94 -12.84
C LEU A 471 19.05 -2.96 -12.65
N SER A 472 18.45 -1.81 -12.31
CA SER A 472 16.99 -1.66 -12.21
C SER A 472 16.26 -2.08 -13.49
N LEU A 473 16.72 -1.60 -14.66
CA LEU A 473 16.12 -1.94 -15.96
C LEU A 473 16.21 -3.43 -16.26
N VAL A 474 17.35 -4.07 -15.98
CA VAL A 474 17.52 -5.52 -16.19
C VAL A 474 16.59 -6.30 -15.27
N LEU A 475 16.55 -5.96 -13.97
CA LEU A 475 15.68 -6.61 -13.00
C LEU A 475 14.19 -6.45 -13.36
N LEU A 476 13.78 -5.26 -13.77
CA LEU A 476 12.42 -4.96 -14.21
C LEU A 476 12.06 -5.76 -15.46
N THR A 477 12.95 -5.78 -16.46
CA THR A 477 12.72 -6.50 -17.73
C THR A 477 12.59 -8.01 -17.51
N VAL A 478 13.50 -8.60 -16.73
CA VAL A 478 13.48 -10.05 -16.44
C VAL A 478 12.27 -10.43 -15.62
N SER A 479 11.93 -9.63 -14.60
CA SER A 479 10.78 -9.91 -13.74
C SER A 479 9.47 -9.74 -14.49
N ALA A 480 9.32 -8.68 -15.29
CA ALA A 480 8.15 -8.46 -16.14
C ALA A 480 7.97 -9.63 -17.13
N ALA A 481 9.02 -10.02 -17.84
CA ALA A 481 8.98 -11.16 -18.76
C ALA A 481 8.56 -12.45 -18.05
N PHE A 482 9.11 -12.74 -16.86
CA PHE A 482 8.73 -13.91 -16.09
C PHE A 482 7.25 -13.90 -15.67
N ILE A 483 6.76 -12.76 -15.17
CA ILE A 483 5.36 -12.59 -14.75
C ILE A 483 4.41 -12.80 -15.95
N GLU A 484 4.74 -12.23 -17.10
CA GLU A 484 3.93 -12.37 -18.33
C GLU A 484 3.94 -13.80 -18.86
N GLU A 485 5.11 -14.44 -18.94
CA GLU A 485 5.19 -15.84 -19.39
C GLU A 485 4.47 -16.79 -18.43
N PHE A 486 4.51 -16.52 -17.13
CA PHE A 486 3.75 -17.29 -16.14
C PHE A 486 2.25 -17.13 -16.35
N ALA A 487 1.78 -15.90 -16.53
CA ALA A 487 0.37 -15.59 -16.75
C ALA A 487 -0.18 -16.17 -18.06
N LYS A 488 0.61 -16.15 -19.14
CA LYS A 488 0.24 -16.75 -20.44
C LYS A 488 0.18 -18.28 -20.38
N SER A 489 1.12 -18.91 -19.69
CA SER A 489 1.28 -20.36 -19.70
C SER A 489 0.39 -21.11 -18.68
N ILE A 490 -0.09 -20.44 -17.62
CA ILE A 490 -0.84 -21.09 -16.54
C ILE A 490 -2.14 -21.76 -17.02
N GLY A 491 -2.86 -21.13 -17.96
CA GLY A 491 -4.08 -21.68 -18.53
C GLY A 491 -3.84 -22.96 -19.34
N LEU A 492 -2.78 -22.95 -20.15
CA LEU A 492 -2.36 -24.13 -20.91
C LEU A 492 -1.94 -25.27 -19.98
N TYR A 493 -1.18 -24.95 -18.93
CA TYR A 493 -0.80 -25.93 -17.90
C TYR A 493 -2.02 -26.50 -17.15
N ALA A 494 -3.05 -25.68 -16.90
CA ALA A 494 -4.32 -26.10 -16.28
C ALA A 494 -5.04 -27.16 -17.11
N VAL A 495 -5.21 -26.90 -18.41
CA VAL A 495 -5.87 -27.84 -19.32
C VAL A 495 -5.06 -29.10 -19.51
N ALA A 496 -3.75 -28.98 -19.71
CA ALA A 496 -2.86 -30.14 -19.88
C ALA A 496 -2.88 -31.06 -18.65
N ARG A 497 -3.07 -30.49 -17.45
CA ARG A 497 -3.20 -31.24 -16.21
C ARG A 497 -4.56 -31.94 -16.07
N GLU A 498 -5.66 -31.25 -16.33
CA GLU A 498 -7.01 -31.83 -16.20
C GLU A 498 -7.30 -32.83 -17.33
N ARG A 499 -6.80 -32.53 -18.54
CA ARG A 499 -7.10 -33.25 -19.78
C ARG A 499 -5.80 -33.48 -20.58
N PRO A 500 -4.98 -34.49 -20.21
CA PRO A 500 -3.70 -34.75 -20.88
C PRO A 500 -3.83 -34.94 -22.40
N GLY A 501 -4.92 -35.57 -22.87
CA GLY A 501 -5.19 -35.77 -24.29
C GLY A 501 -5.51 -34.50 -25.09
N PHE A 502 -5.69 -33.34 -24.43
CA PHE A 502 -5.86 -32.06 -25.12
C PHE A 502 -4.54 -31.58 -25.73
N LEU A 503 -3.40 -31.87 -25.11
CA LEU A 503 -2.11 -31.32 -25.52
C LEU A 503 -1.53 -32.12 -26.70
N THR A 504 -1.97 -31.74 -27.91
CA THR A 504 -1.42 -32.23 -29.19
C THR A 504 -0.70 -31.07 -29.90
N VAL A 505 0.17 -31.36 -30.87
CA VAL A 505 0.88 -30.32 -31.66
C VAL A 505 -0.12 -29.32 -32.26
N ARG A 506 -1.23 -29.81 -32.84
CA ARG A 506 -2.27 -28.97 -33.43
C ARG A 506 -2.93 -28.06 -32.38
N ASN A 507 -3.32 -28.61 -31.24
CA ASN A 507 -3.98 -27.84 -30.19
C ASN A 507 -3.02 -26.87 -29.49
N LEU A 508 -1.73 -27.21 -29.43
CA LEU A 508 -0.69 -26.32 -28.94
C LEU A 508 -0.51 -25.11 -29.87
N LEU A 509 -0.42 -25.32 -31.19
CA LEU A 509 -0.31 -24.22 -32.15
C LEU A 509 -1.53 -23.29 -32.10
N LEU A 510 -2.74 -23.86 -32.14
CA LEU A 510 -3.99 -23.09 -32.05
C LEU A 510 -4.15 -22.42 -30.68
N GLY A 511 -3.77 -23.11 -29.61
CA GLY A 511 -3.79 -22.58 -28.24
C GLY A 511 -2.82 -21.43 -28.06
N ALA A 512 -1.59 -21.54 -28.58
CA ALA A 512 -0.59 -20.47 -28.53
C ALA A 512 -1.03 -19.23 -29.30
N ALA A 513 -1.59 -19.40 -30.50
CA ALA A 513 -2.19 -18.29 -31.25
C ALA A 513 -3.33 -17.61 -30.49
N ALA A 514 -4.24 -18.40 -29.91
CA ALA A 514 -5.38 -17.88 -29.16
C ALA A 514 -4.96 -17.17 -27.86
N ILE A 515 -4.02 -17.74 -27.09
CA ILE A 515 -3.46 -17.15 -25.87
C ILE A 515 -2.71 -15.87 -26.22
N GLY A 516 -1.84 -15.90 -27.24
CA GLY A 516 -1.07 -14.72 -27.65
C GLY A 516 -1.97 -13.57 -28.10
N LEU A 517 -3.02 -13.86 -28.86
CA LEU A 517 -4.00 -12.86 -29.30
C LEU A 517 -4.82 -12.31 -28.12
N GLY A 518 -5.27 -13.17 -27.21
CA GLY A 518 -6.02 -12.76 -26.02
C GLY A 518 -5.19 -11.88 -25.09
N PHE A 519 -3.92 -12.27 -24.86
CA PHE A 519 -2.97 -11.52 -24.06
C PHE A 519 -2.68 -10.14 -24.68
N LEU A 520 -2.39 -10.08 -25.99
CA LEU A 520 -2.18 -8.82 -26.70
C LEU A 520 -3.40 -7.89 -26.60
N ILE A 521 -4.60 -8.42 -26.83
CA ILE A 521 -5.83 -7.62 -26.73
C ILE A 521 -6.01 -7.08 -25.32
N GLY A 522 -5.87 -7.93 -24.29
CA GLY A 522 -5.98 -7.50 -22.90
C GLY A 522 -4.94 -6.45 -22.53
N GLU A 523 -3.68 -6.66 -22.93
CA GLU A 523 -2.56 -5.73 -22.73
C GLU A 523 -2.87 -4.36 -23.34
N LYS A 524 -3.26 -4.31 -24.63
CA LYS A 524 -3.52 -3.03 -25.32
C LYS A 524 -4.79 -2.34 -24.81
N LEU A 525 -5.84 -3.08 -24.44
CA LEU A 525 -7.05 -2.51 -23.85
C LEU A 525 -6.76 -1.86 -22.49
N LEU A 526 -6.03 -2.58 -21.62
CA LEU A 526 -5.71 -2.04 -20.30
C LEU A 526 -4.75 -0.86 -20.41
N LEU A 527 -3.75 -0.95 -21.30
CA LEU A 527 -2.86 0.17 -21.61
C LEU A 527 -3.67 1.40 -22.01
N PHE A 528 -4.61 1.28 -22.94
CA PHE A 528 -5.46 2.40 -23.38
C PHE A 528 -6.23 3.07 -22.22
N VAL A 529 -6.78 2.27 -21.30
CA VAL A 529 -7.47 2.79 -20.10
C VAL A 529 -6.52 3.53 -19.16
N THR A 530 -5.27 3.06 -19.02
CA THR A 530 -4.25 3.67 -18.16
C THR A 530 -3.44 4.80 -18.83
N LEU A 531 -3.53 4.97 -20.16
CA LEU A 531 -2.65 5.86 -20.96
C LEU A 531 -3.09 7.32 -20.99
N ALA A 532 -4.35 7.62 -20.65
CA ALA A 532 -4.90 8.95 -20.80
C ALA A 532 -4.24 10.02 -19.90
N GLN A 533 -3.32 9.63 -18.99
CA GLN A 533 -2.44 10.54 -18.24
C GLN A 533 -1.02 10.66 -18.80
N ILE A 534 -0.58 9.73 -19.67
CA ILE A 534 0.81 9.57 -20.13
C ILE A 534 0.95 10.05 -21.60
N THR A 535 -0.10 10.62 -22.18
CA THR A 535 -0.13 10.97 -23.62
C THR A 535 0.94 12.02 -23.99
N GLU A 536 1.40 12.83 -23.03
CA GLU A 536 2.50 13.80 -23.21
C GLU A 536 3.91 13.23 -22.96
N SER A 537 4.03 11.96 -22.53
CA SER A 537 5.33 11.35 -22.24
C SER A 537 5.87 10.51 -23.41
N ILE A 538 7.19 10.31 -23.43
CA ILE A 538 7.88 9.43 -24.40
C ILE A 538 7.36 7.98 -24.33
N PHE A 539 6.87 7.53 -23.16
CA PHE A 539 6.20 6.22 -23.06
C PHE A 539 4.88 6.21 -23.85
N GLY A 540 4.13 7.31 -23.85
CA GLY A 540 2.94 7.47 -24.68
C GLY A 540 3.27 7.37 -26.17
N SER A 541 4.31 8.07 -26.63
CA SER A 541 4.72 8.05 -28.05
C SER A 541 5.28 6.69 -28.49
N VAL A 542 6.13 6.04 -27.67
CA VAL A 542 6.65 4.68 -27.94
C VAL A 542 5.51 3.64 -27.94
N LEU A 543 4.50 3.80 -27.10
CA LEU A 543 3.32 2.92 -27.08
C LEU A 543 2.39 3.16 -28.28
N PHE A 544 2.21 4.40 -28.73
CA PHE A 544 1.48 4.70 -29.99
C PHE A 544 2.24 4.19 -31.22
N LEU A 545 3.57 4.22 -31.23
CA LEU A 545 4.40 3.57 -32.25
C LEU A 545 4.28 2.03 -32.17
N SER A 546 4.18 1.46 -30.96
CA SER A 546 3.91 0.03 -30.75
C SER A 546 2.55 -0.41 -31.34
N LEU A 547 1.54 0.46 -31.42
CA LEU A 547 0.27 0.16 -32.09
C LEU A 547 0.43 -0.03 -33.61
N GLN A 548 1.50 0.50 -34.21
CA GLN A 548 1.78 0.31 -35.64
C GLN A 548 2.48 -1.03 -35.91
N VAL A 549 3.09 -1.65 -34.90
CA VAL A 549 3.88 -2.90 -35.00
C VAL A 549 3.33 -3.99 -34.08
N LEU A 550 2.00 -4.22 -34.11
CA LEU A 550 1.33 -5.22 -33.25
C LEU A 550 1.78 -6.67 -33.50
N TRP A 551 2.31 -6.96 -34.69
CA TRP A 551 2.74 -8.31 -35.06
C TRP A 551 3.97 -8.77 -34.27
N MET A 552 4.85 -7.86 -33.87
CA MET A 552 6.08 -8.16 -33.14
C MET A 552 5.80 -8.66 -31.71
N PRO A 553 5.06 -7.93 -30.85
CA PRO A 553 4.62 -8.44 -29.56
C PRO A 553 3.75 -9.70 -29.69
N LEU A 554 2.89 -9.78 -30.72
CA LEU A 554 2.06 -10.97 -30.96
C LEU A 554 2.91 -12.23 -31.19
N LEU A 555 3.93 -12.15 -32.05
CA LEU A 555 4.83 -13.27 -32.30
C LEU A 555 5.59 -13.67 -31.04
N LEU A 556 6.01 -12.71 -30.23
CA LEU A 556 6.66 -12.98 -28.94
C LEU A 556 5.71 -13.73 -27.99
N HIS A 557 4.47 -13.26 -27.89
CA HIS A 557 3.45 -13.88 -27.05
C HIS A 557 3.15 -15.32 -27.47
N ILE A 558 3.07 -15.57 -28.78
CA ILE A 558 2.91 -16.92 -29.33
C ILE A 558 4.15 -17.77 -29.05
N ALA A 559 5.36 -17.24 -29.29
CA ALA A 559 6.61 -17.97 -29.11
C ALA A 559 6.81 -18.43 -27.66
N GLY A 560 6.55 -17.57 -26.67
CA GLY A 560 6.64 -17.93 -25.25
C GLY A 560 5.72 -19.09 -24.86
N VAL A 561 4.48 -19.08 -25.37
CA VAL A 561 3.52 -20.17 -25.15
C VAL A 561 3.93 -21.46 -25.88
N LEU A 562 4.51 -21.35 -27.08
CA LEU A 562 5.03 -22.51 -27.80
C LEU A 562 6.23 -23.14 -27.09
N ILE A 563 7.12 -22.34 -26.51
CA ILE A 563 8.27 -22.83 -25.73
C ILE A 563 7.75 -23.58 -24.49
N THR A 564 6.93 -22.93 -23.66
CA THR A 564 6.39 -23.57 -22.44
C THR A 564 5.54 -24.80 -22.76
N GLY A 565 4.65 -24.71 -23.75
CA GLY A 565 3.79 -25.80 -24.18
C GLY A 565 4.55 -26.94 -24.88
N GLY A 566 5.63 -26.65 -25.60
CA GLY A 566 6.50 -27.65 -26.21
C GLY A 566 7.24 -28.46 -25.16
N PHE A 567 7.75 -27.82 -24.12
CA PHE A 567 8.35 -28.51 -22.97
C PHE A 567 7.34 -29.43 -22.27
N LEU A 568 6.11 -28.93 -22.05
CA LEU A 568 5.02 -29.73 -21.50
C LEU A 568 4.64 -30.93 -22.39
N LEU A 569 4.65 -30.75 -23.70
CA LEU A 569 4.29 -31.79 -24.68
C LEU A 569 5.35 -32.90 -24.73
N LEU A 570 6.63 -32.54 -24.70
CA LEU A 570 7.75 -33.47 -24.87
C LEU A 570 8.15 -34.19 -23.58
N TRP A 571 8.20 -33.47 -22.46
CA TRP A 571 8.74 -33.98 -21.19
C TRP A 571 7.71 -33.96 -20.04
N GLY A 572 6.44 -33.69 -20.36
CA GLY A 572 5.35 -33.74 -19.41
C GLY A 572 5.39 -32.66 -18.33
N ARG A 573 4.68 -32.90 -17.23
CA ARG A 573 4.37 -31.86 -16.22
C ARG A 573 5.60 -31.31 -15.47
N ARG A 574 6.67 -32.09 -15.35
CA ARG A 574 7.91 -31.67 -14.65
C ARG A 574 8.69 -30.64 -15.46
N ALA A 575 8.48 -30.59 -16.77
CA ALA A 575 9.16 -29.67 -17.67
C ALA A 575 8.51 -28.27 -17.76
N TYR A 576 7.39 -28.04 -17.05
CA TYR A 576 6.76 -26.72 -16.97
C TYR A 576 7.73 -25.64 -16.47
N GLY A 577 8.43 -25.91 -15.36
CA GLY A 577 9.37 -24.96 -14.76
C GLY A 577 10.51 -24.59 -15.70
N PRO A 578 11.28 -25.57 -16.23
CA PRO A 578 12.31 -25.30 -17.22
C PRO A 578 11.79 -24.59 -18.48
N GLY A 579 10.64 -25.00 -19.01
CA GLY A 579 10.03 -24.34 -20.17
C GLY A 579 9.68 -22.88 -19.90
N LEU A 580 9.16 -22.57 -18.72
CA LEU A 580 8.86 -21.20 -18.28
C LEU A 580 10.12 -20.34 -18.18
N VAL A 581 11.21 -20.89 -17.63
CA VAL A 581 12.50 -20.19 -17.55
C VAL A 581 13.02 -19.88 -18.96
N VAL A 582 13.02 -20.85 -19.88
CA VAL A 582 13.48 -20.63 -21.26
C VAL A 582 12.62 -19.58 -21.97
N ALA A 583 11.30 -19.65 -21.85
CA ALA A 583 10.40 -18.65 -22.43
C ALA A 583 10.67 -17.25 -21.86
N SER A 584 10.89 -17.15 -20.55
CA SER A 584 11.19 -15.88 -19.87
C SER A 584 12.52 -15.30 -20.32
N VAL A 585 13.54 -16.14 -20.55
CA VAL A 585 14.84 -15.70 -21.09
C VAL A 585 14.69 -15.18 -22.51
N VAL A 586 13.98 -15.91 -23.39
CA VAL A 586 13.73 -15.48 -24.78
C VAL A 586 12.98 -14.14 -24.80
N HIS A 587 11.96 -14.01 -23.96
CA HIS A 587 11.20 -12.76 -23.82
C HIS A 587 12.09 -11.63 -23.29
N SER A 588 12.88 -11.87 -22.24
CA SER A 588 13.78 -10.86 -21.68
C SER A 588 14.81 -10.38 -22.71
N LEU A 589 15.40 -11.30 -23.48
CA LEU A 589 16.36 -10.98 -24.54
C LEU A 589 15.71 -10.15 -25.65
N TYR A 590 14.48 -10.48 -26.04
CA TYR A 590 13.71 -9.69 -26.99
C TYR A 590 13.47 -8.25 -26.47
N ASN A 591 13.02 -8.11 -25.22
CA ASN A 591 12.76 -6.80 -24.62
C ASN A 591 14.04 -5.97 -24.49
N LEU A 592 15.14 -6.57 -24.03
CA LEU A 592 16.45 -5.91 -23.94
C LEU A 592 16.96 -5.50 -25.32
N HIS A 593 16.82 -6.35 -26.33
CA HIS A 593 17.21 -6.03 -27.70
C HIS A 593 16.44 -4.81 -28.23
N PHE A 594 15.14 -4.75 -28.01
CA PHE A 594 14.31 -3.60 -28.40
C PHE A 594 14.69 -2.32 -27.66
N LEU A 595 14.92 -2.42 -26.33
CA LEU A 595 15.34 -1.28 -25.51
C LEU A 595 16.74 -0.75 -25.89
N SER A 596 17.63 -1.61 -26.40
CA SER A 596 18.98 -1.22 -26.85
C SER A 596 19.04 -0.54 -28.22
N GLY A 597 17.91 -0.38 -28.91
CA GLY A 597 17.81 0.45 -30.11
C GLY A 597 18.30 -0.18 -31.43
N ALA A 598 18.30 -1.51 -31.57
CA ALA A 598 18.75 -2.18 -32.80
C ALA A 598 17.84 -2.01 -34.05
N LEU A 599 16.80 -1.18 -33.96
CA LEU A 599 15.92 -0.75 -35.07
C LEU A 599 15.74 0.78 -35.11
N LEU A 600 16.78 1.52 -34.70
CA LEU A 600 17.12 2.84 -35.24
C LEU A 600 18.36 2.67 -36.13
#